data_AF-A0A6F9BR74-F1
#
_entry.id   AF-A0A6F9BR74-F1
#
_cell.length_a   1.000
_cell.length_b   1.000
_cell.length_c   1.000
_cell.angle_alpha   90.00
_cell.angle_beta   90.00
_cell.angle_gamma   90.00
#
_symmetry.space_group_name_H-M   'P 1'
#
loop_
_entity.id
_entity.type
_entity.pdbx_description
1 polymer ?
#
loop_
_entity_poly.entity_id
_entity_poly.type
_entity_poly.pdbx_seq_one_letter_code
_entity_poly.pdbx_strand_id
1 'polypeptide(L)'
;PTVTCEVEGVTHQFLVDTGCTYSAIRSHQPLSSESIQVVGVSGTPEAQYKTNPLLFQWGPSKLKHQFLFCPNCPINLLGRDLLCRLGCAIYLTEKGVEVSVSQIPSARVLMLPILPTPIPSTTQEIYWLRCLPTGPATPAVQFQFNQMRKLIYSFYPYKPPQTDLHCTLNVTDDEETPYTQDWDENMMHLTPTIRCVTIICGTEGVAAPVILSNNLKPWYQLGPDSAPHSLAVGNGHEARSLGQMIKRASKLTWETTTTPGLLKATTEKMWRLTTVDTEEQCQPERITLPRHHGKPYSDHPSSPAVLESIDKSIWTHTPFDKKAWHTPARKEQLRNSS
;
A
#
# COMPACT_ATOMS: atom_id res chain seq x y z
N PRO A 1 -20.34 11.46 -9.72
CA PRO A 1 -21.44 12.13 -10.48
C PRO A 1 -22.24 11.05 -11.23
N THR A 2 -23.54 11.23 -11.39
CA THR A 2 -24.40 10.25 -12.09
C THR A 2 -24.73 10.75 -13.49
N VAL A 3 -24.62 9.87 -14.48
CA VAL A 3 -24.87 10.16 -15.89
C VAL A 3 -25.84 9.14 -16.46
N THR A 4 -26.50 9.53 -17.55
CA THR A 4 -27.43 8.68 -18.29
C THR A 4 -26.76 8.19 -19.56
N CYS A 5 -26.70 6.88 -19.74
CA CYS A 5 -26.08 6.23 -20.90
C CYS A 5 -27.01 5.15 -21.46
N GLU A 6 -26.79 4.74 -22.70
CA GLU A 6 -27.52 3.64 -23.33
C GLU A 6 -26.63 2.41 -23.45
N VAL A 7 -27.20 1.24 -23.16
CA VAL A 7 -26.59 -0.08 -23.38
C VAL A 7 -27.58 -0.91 -24.18
N GLU A 8 -27.19 -1.38 -25.37
CA GLU A 8 -28.08 -2.11 -26.29
C GLU A 8 -29.41 -1.36 -26.57
N GLY A 9 -29.34 -0.02 -26.65
CA GLY A 9 -30.50 0.85 -26.88
C GLY A 9 -31.39 1.07 -25.66
N VAL A 10 -31.04 0.52 -24.49
CA VAL A 10 -31.77 0.73 -23.24
C VAL A 10 -31.05 1.77 -22.37
N THR A 11 -31.80 2.77 -21.90
CA THR A 11 -31.26 3.82 -21.04
C THR A 11 -31.04 3.34 -19.60
N HIS A 12 -29.84 3.60 -19.08
CA HIS A 12 -29.42 3.26 -17.74
C HIS A 12 -28.74 4.45 -17.05
N GLN A 13 -28.92 4.55 -15.73
CA GLN A 13 -28.10 5.45 -14.90
C GLN A 13 -26.80 4.77 -14.51
N PHE A 14 -25.70 5.52 -14.59
CA PHE A 14 -24.37 5.11 -14.19
C PHE A 14 -23.77 6.13 -13.23
N LEU A 15 -23.10 5.65 -12.18
CA LEU A 15 -22.17 6.44 -11.40
C LEU A 15 -20.82 6.44 -12.12
N VAL A 16 -20.28 7.62 -12.41
CA VAL A 16 -18.89 7.79 -12.81
C VAL A 16 -18.00 7.56 -11.59
N ASP A 17 -17.19 6.51 -11.64
CA ASP A 17 -16.41 6.01 -10.52
C ASP A 17 -14.94 5.81 -10.94
N THR A 18 -14.10 6.78 -10.60
CA THR A 18 -12.65 6.71 -10.84
C THR A 18 -11.95 5.69 -9.94
N GLY A 19 -12.58 5.26 -8.85
CA GLY A 19 -12.09 4.21 -7.96
C GLY A 19 -12.27 2.81 -8.56
N CYS A 20 -13.26 2.63 -9.44
CA CYS A 20 -13.53 1.34 -10.07
C CYS A 20 -12.62 1.08 -11.29
N THR A 21 -12.00 -0.10 -11.35
CA THR A 21 -11.17 -0.50 -12.49
C THR A 21 -12.00 -0.85 -13.73
N TYR A 22 -13.12 -1.56 -13.53
CA TYR A 22 -13.95 -2.09 -14.60
C TYR A 22 -15.37 -1.53 -14.53
N SER A 23 -15.95 -1.20 -15.67
CA SER A 23 -17.33 -0.77 -15.72
C SER A 23 -18.27 -1.94 -15.41
N ALA A 24 -19.29 -1.68 -14.60
CA ALA A 24 -20.18 -2.71 -14.07
C ALA A 24 -21.64 -2.40 -14.39
N ILE A 25 -22.40 -3.44 -14.72
CA ILE A 25 -23.83 -3.38 -15.00
C ILE A 25 -24.58 -4.35 -14.09
N ARG A 26 -25.75 -3.91 -13.61
CA ARG A 26 -26.59 -4.69 -12.70
C ARG A 26 -27.70 -5.45 -13.42
N SER A 27 -28.12 -4.97 -14.59
CA SER A 27 -29.11 -5.66 -15.40
C SER A 27 -28.50 -6.92 -15.99
N HIS A 28 -29.26 -8.01 -15.97
CA HIS A 28 -28.81 -9.25 -16.60
C HIS A 28 -28.66 -9.03 -18.12
N GLN A 29 -27.50 -9.42 -18.63
CA GLN A 29 -27.11 -9.32 -20.03
C GLN A 29 -26.49 -10.66 -20.44
N PRO A 30 -26.41 -10.99 -21.74
CA PRO A 30 -25.72 -12.19 -22.18
C PRO A 30 -24.27 -12.21 -21.65
N LEU A 31 -23.93 -13.21 -20.85
CA LEU A 31 -22.63 -13.36 -20.22
C LEU A 31 -21.66 -14.11 -21.14
N SER A 32 -20.39 -13.75 -21.08
CA SER A 32 -19.31 -14.55 -21.68
C SER A 32 -18.85 -15.64 -20.69
N SER A 33 -17.97 -16.53 -21.15
CA SER A 33 -17.31 -17.50 -20.28
C SER A 33 -16.17 -16.88 -19.44
N GLU A 34 -15.88 -15.59 -19.60
CA GLU A 34 -14.82 -14.91 -18.87
C GLU A 34 -15.31 -14.40 -17.51
N SER A 35 -14.51 -14.62 -16.47
CA SER A 35 -14.72 -14.08 -15.13
C SER A 35 -13.46 -13.39 -14.61
N ILE A 36 -13.62 -12.35 -13.79
CA ILE A 36 -12.52 -11.65 -13.11
C ILE A 36 -12.78 -11.69 -11.60
N GLN A 37 -11.71 -11.86 -10.83
CA GLN A 37 -11.74 -11.68 -9.38
C GLN A 37 -11.74 -10.18 -9.05
N VAL A 38 -12.79 -9.72 -8.37
CA VAL A 38 -12.96 -8.32 -8.02
C VAL A 38 -12.99 -8.19 -6.50
N VAL A 39 -12.28 -7.21 -5.97
CA VAL A 39 -12.33 -6.83 -4.56
C VAL A 39 -13.10 -5.53 -4.44
N GLY A 40 -14.29 -5.60 -3.83
CA GLY A 40 -15.08 -4.42 -3.52
C GLY A 40 -14.72 -3.81 -2.17
N VAL A 41 -15.62 -2.97 -1.65
CA VAL A 41 -15.48 -2.31 -0.35
C VAL A 41 -15.46 -3.31 0.82
N SER A 42 -16.04 -4.50 0.66
CA SER A 42 -16.01 -5.57 1.66
C SER A 42 -14.64 -6.22 1.86
N GLY A 43 -13.68 -5.98 0.96
CA GLY A 43 -12.34 -6.58 1.01
C GLY A 43 -12.29 -8.08 0.67
N THR A 44 -13.44 -8.71 0.43
CA THR A 44 -13.54 -10.12 0.02
C THR A 44 -13.46 -10.23 -1.51
N PRO A 45 -12.53 -11.03 -2.08
CA PRO A 45 -12.50 -11.31 -3.51
C PRO A 45 -13.75 -12.09 -3.92
N GLU A 46 -14.47 -11.60 -4.93
CA GLU A 46 -15.61 -12.28 -5.54
C GLU A 46 -15.40 -12.38 -7.05
N ALA A 47 -15.72 -13.54 -7.61
CA ALA A 47 -15.69 -13.75 -9.05
C ALA A 47 -16.92 -13.10 -9.70
N GLN A 48 -16.70 -12.17 -10.61
CA GLN A 48 -17.76 -11.55 -11.41
C GLN A 48 -17.56 -11.89 -12.88
N TYR A 49 -18.65 -12.27 -13.56
CA TYR A 49 -18.63 -12.62 -14.98
C TYR A 49 -18.67 -11.36 -15.84
N LYS A 50 -18.01 -11.42 -17.00
CA LYS A 50 -18.15 -10.38 -18.02
C LYS A 50 -19.39 -10.63 -18.88
N THR A 51 -19.95 -9.55 -19.40
CA THR A 51 -20.92 -9.64 -20.49
C THR A 51 -20.21 -9.98 -21.81
N ASN A 52 -20.97 -10.45 -22.79
CA ASN A 52 -20.59 -10.31 -24.19
C ASN A 52 -20.41 -8.81 -24.52
N PRO A 53 -19.64 -8.45 -25.57
CA PRO A 53 -19.48 -7.04 -25.94
C PRO A 53 -20.83 -6.40 -26.28
N LEU A 54 -21.25 -5.46 -25.43
CA LEU A 54 -22.50 -4.69 -25.58
C LEU A 54 -22.22 -3.35 -26.24
N LEU A 55 -23.18 -2.87 -27.03
CA LEU A 55 -23.17 -1.55 -27.62
C LEU A 55 -23.48 -0.50 -26.54
N PHE A 56 -22.46 0.26 -26.15
CA PHE A 56 -22.55 1.36 -25.20
C PHE A 56 -22.58 2.70 -25.93
N GLN A 57 -23.46 3.60 -25.51
CA GLN A 57 -23.57 4.95 -26.03
C GLN A 57 -23.73 5.96 -24.90
N TRP A 58 -22.94 7.03 -24.94
CA TRP A 58 -23.03 8.15 -24.02
C TRP A 58 -22.77 9.46 -24.76
N GLY A 59 -23.79 10.31 -24.83
CA GLY A 59 -23.76 11.51 -25.67
C GLY A 59 -23.50 11.13 -27.14
N PRO A 60 -22.53 11.78 -27.82
CA PRO A 60 -22.17 11.46 -29.21
C PRO A 60 -21.29 10.21 -29.34
N SER A 61 -20.75 9.68 -28.23
CA SER A 61 -19.79 8.57 -28.26
C SER A 61 -20.49 7.22 -28.25
N LYS A 62 -20.09 6.32 -29.15
CA LYS A 62 -20.68 4.99 -29.31
C LYS A 62 -19.58 3.94 -29.55
N LEU A 63 -19.57 2.87 -28.75
CA LEU A 63 -18.55 1.82 -28.84
C LEU A 63 -19.07 0.47 -28.31
N LYS A 64 -18.38 -0.62 -28.64
CA LYS A 64 -18.62 -1.93 -28.01
C LYS A 64 -17.74 -2.12 -26.78
N HIS A 65 -18.32 -2.56 -25.68
CA HIS A 65 -17.65 -2.77 -24.40
C HIS A 65 -18.23 -3.96 -23.62
N GLN A 66 -17.38 -4.65 -22.87
CA GLN A 66 -17.78 -5.73 -21.97
C GLN A 66 -17.85 -5.19 -20.54
N PHE A 67 -18.98 -5.35 -19.90
CA PHE A 67 -19.17 -4.93 -18.51
C PHE A 67 -18.97 -6.13 -17.58
N LEU A 68 -18.68 -5.87 -16.31
CA LEU A 68 -18.88 -6.86 -15.26
C LEU A 68 -20.36 -6.91 -14.88
N PHE A 69 -20.91 -8.11 -14.77
CA PHE A 69 -22.26 -8.30 -14.25
C PHE A 69 -22.23 -8.35 -12.72
N CYS A 70 -22.68 -7.25 -12.08
CA CYS A 70 -22.66 -7.09 -10.64
C CYS A 70 -24.09 -6.84 -10.13
N PRO A 71 -24.93 -7.88 -9.93
CA PRO A 71 -26.33 -7.71 -9.56
C PRO A 71 -26.52 -7.07 -8.17
N ASN A 72 -25.57 -7.30 -7.26
CA ASN A 72 -25.58 -6.74 -5.90
C ASN A 72 -25.11 -5.27 -5.85
N CYS A 73 -24.63 -4.71 -6.96
CA CYS A 73 -24.18 -3.32 -6.99
C CYS A 73 -25.40 -2.38 -6.93
N PRO A 74 -25.39 -1.34 -6.07
CA PRO A 74 -26.54 -0.45 -5.89
C PRO A 74 -26.85 0.42 -7.12
N ILE A 75 -25.85 0.69 -7.97
CA ILE A 75 -25.94 1.46 -9.20
C ILE A 75 -24.94 0.92 -10.23
N ASN A 76 -25.21 1.07 -11.53
CA ASN A 76 -24.21 0.73 -12.54
C ASN A 76 -23.00 1.66 -12.41
N LEU A 77 -21.80 1.17 -12.74
CA LEU A 77 -20.56 1.91 -12.58
C LEU A 77 -19.88 2.13 -13.94
N LEU A 78 -19.46 3.36 -14.19
CA LEU A 78 -18.49 3.68 -15.24
C LEU A 78 -17.11 3.73 -14.59
N GLY A 79 -16.35 2.66 -14.78
CA GLY A 79 -14.99 2.53 -14.30
C GLY A 79 -13.97 3.17 -15.23
N ARG A 80 -12.70 3.13 -14.81
CA ARG A 80 -11.58 3.73 -15.55
C ARG A 80 -11.43 3.16 -16.96
N ASP A 81 -11.77 1.90 -17.19
CA ASP A 81 -11.73 1.26 -18.51
C ASP A 81 -12.56 2.00 -19.58
N LEU A 82 -13.79 2.42 -19.28
CA LEU A 82 -14.61 3.23 -20.19
C LEU A 82 -14.23 4.71 -20.14
N LEU A 83 -13.96 5.25 -18.94
CA LEU A 83 -13.65 6.68 -18.80
C LEU A 83 -12.41 7.07 -19.59
N CYS A 84 -11.34 6.26 -19.52
CA CYS A 84 -10.13 6.46 -20.29
C CYS A 84 -10.37 6.28 -21.79
N ARG A 85 -11.18 5.28 -22.18
CA ARG A 85 -11.47 5.01 -23.59
C ARG A 85 -12.31 6.11 -24.26
N LEU A 86 -13.18 6.76 -23.50
CA LEU A 86 -14.03 7.84 -23.96
C LEU A 86 -13.37 9.23 -23.85
N GLY A 87 -12.16 9.32 -23.27
CA GLY A 87 -11.46 10.58 -23.06
C GLY A 87 -12.26 11.56 -22.19
N CYS A 88 -12.93 11.05 -21.16
CA CYS A 88 -13.81 11.86 -20.32
C CYS A 88 -13.02 12.90 -19.52
N ALA A 89 -13.58 14.10 -19.39
CA ALA A 89 -13.10 15.12 -18.47
C ALA A 89 -14.09 15.29 -17.32
N ILE A 90 -13.58 15.30 -16.08
CA ILE A 90 -14.36 15.54 -14.87
C ILE A 90 -14.02 16.92 -14.34
N TYR A 91 -15.02 17.78 -14.21
CA TYR A 91 -14.90 19.15 -13.72
C TYR A 91 -15.50 19.26 -12.33
N LEU A 92 -14.77 19.90 -11.42
CA LEU A 92 -15.29 20.30 -10.12
C LEU A 92 -15.70 21.77 -10.23
N THR A 93 -17.00 22.03 -10.19
CA THR A 93 -17.58 23.37 -10.29
C THR A 93 -18.27 23.73 -8.99
N GLU A 94 -18.62 25.00 -8.81
CA GLU A 94 -19.42 25.45 -7.65
C GLU A 94 -20.79 24.75 -7.58
N LYS A 95 -21.26 24.19 -8.70
CA LYS A 95 -22.53 23.45 -8.80
C LYS A 95 -22.36 21.95 -8.51
N GLY A 96 -21.14 21.47 -8.32
CA GLY A 96 -20.83 20.07 -8.05
C GLY A 96 -19.88 19.47 -9.07
N VAL A 97 -20.03 18.16 -9.32
CA VAL A 97 -19.16 17.43 -10.25
C VAL A 97 -19.84 17.27 -11.60
N GLU A 98 -19.25 17.86 -12.65
CA GLU A 98 -19.70 17.77 -14.03
C GLU A 98 -18.78 16.83 -14.82
N VAL A 99 -19.33 16.12 -15.82
CA VAL A 99 -18.55 15.19 -16.65
C VAL A 99 -18.88 15.42 -18.12
N SER A 100 -17.84 15.56 -18.95
CA SER A 100 -17.97 15.78 -20.39
C SER A 100 -17.33 14.66 -21.20
N VAL A 101 -18.00 14.30 -22.30
CA VAL A 101 -17.54 13.33 -23.31
C VAL A 101 -17.41 14.08 -24.64
N SER A 102 -16.17 14.37 -25.04
CA SER A 102 -15.74 15.03 -26.28
C SER A 102 -15.95 16.55 -26.44
N GLN A 103 -14.92 17.15 -27.06
CA GLN A 103 -14.57 18.56 -27.28
C GLN A 103 -14.49 19.47 -26.04
N ILE A 104 -13.24 19.70 -25.64
CA ILE A 104 -12.79 20.86 -24.86
C ILE A 104 -13.28 22.11 -25.62
N PRO A 105 -14.28 22.87 -25.15
CA PRO A 105 -14.36 24.27 -25.55
C PRO A 105 -13.05 24.89 -25.08
N SER A 106 -12.51 25.85 -25.83
CA SER A 106 -11.30 26.64 -25.56
C SER A 106 -11.28 27.33 -24.18
N ALA A 107 -11.41 26.56 -23.11
CA ALA A 107 -11.12 26.90 -21.76
C ALA A 107 -9.67 26.51 -21.59
N ARG A 108 -8.87 27.43 -21.05
CA ARG A 108 -7.58 27.10 -20.49
C ARG A 108 -7.84 26.06 -19.41
N VAL A 109 -7.73 24.79 -19.79
CA VAL A 109 -7.72 23.67 -18.87
C VAL A 109 -6.43 23.88 -18.09
N LEU A 110 -6.54 24.49 -16.91
CA LEU A 110 -5.65 24.14 -15.83
C LEU A 110 -5.96 22.66 -15.61
N MET A 111 -5.20 21.83 -16.34
CA MET A 111 -4.94 20.48 -15.92
C MET A 111 -4.59 20.66 -14.44
N LEU A 112 -5.45 20.19 -13.54
CA LEU A 112 -4.90 19.55 -12.35
C LEU A 112 -3.81 18.68 -12.95
N PRO A 113 -2.53 18.91 -12.61
CA PRO A 113 -1.51 18.01 -13.12
C PRO A 113 -2.11 16.64 -12.89
N ILE A 114 -2.19 15.81 -13.94
CA ILE A 114 -2.05 14.38 -13.72
C ILE A 114 -0.95 14.39 -12.69
N LEU A 115 -1.27 14.09 -11.41
CA LEU A 115 -0.27 13.93 -10.38
C LEU A 115 0.71 13.08 -11.13
N PRO A 116 1.87 13.64 -11.56
CA PRO A 116 2.61 13.06 -12.67
C PRO A 116 2.68 11.61 -12.29
N THR A 117 2.20 10.68 -13.14
CA THR A 117 2.43 9.25 -12.90
C THR A 117 3.87 9.23 -12.48
N PRO A 118 4.19 8.99 -11.20
CA PRO A 118 5.36 9.60 -10.58
C PRO A 118 6.46 9.32 -11.55
N ILE A 119 6.97 10.37 -12.20
CA ILE A 119 8.05 10.18 -13.15
C ILE A 119 9.02 9.37 -12.30
N PRO A 120 9.38 8.13 -12.67
CA PRO A 120 10.34 7.39 -11.86
C PRO A 120 11.67 8.11 -12.10
N SER A 121 11.85 9.23 -11.40
CA SER A 121 13.00 10.13 -11.51
C SER A 121 13.58 10.43 -10.14
N THR A 122 13.21 9.65 -9.13
CA THR A 122 14.09 9.41 -7.99
C THR A 122 14.12 7.90 -7.81
N THR A 123 15.14 7.26 -8.33
CA THR A 123 15.58 5.95 -7.85
C THR A 123 16.06 6.13 -6.41
N GLN A 124 15.90 5.09 -5.58
CA GLN A 124 16.55 5.01 -4.28
C GLN A 124 17.64 3.97 -4.37
N GLU A 125 18.83 4.33 -3.91
CA GLU A 125 19.91 3.38 -3.71
C GLU A 125 19.77 2.78 -2.32
N ILE A 126 19.67 1.46 -2.27
CA ILE A 126 19.59 0.68 -1.05
C ILE A 126 20.89 -0.09 -0.91
N TYR A 127 21.55 0.10 0.23
CA TYR A 127 22.77 -0.62 0.59
C TYR A 127 22.42 -1.60 1.68
N TRP A 128 22.52 -2.88 1.35
CA TRP A 128 22.19 -3.94 2.29
C TRP A 128 23.24 -5.05 2.31
N LEU A 129 23.22 -5.84 3.37
CA LEU A 129 24.02 -7.07 3.49
C LEU A 129 23.08 -8.25 3.34
N ARG A 130 23.09 -8.94 2.20
CA ARG A 130 22.30 -10.16 2.01
C ARG A 130 22.97 -11.30 2.75
N CYS A 131 22.21 -11.99 3.61
CA CYS A 131 22.74 -13.11 4.39
C CYS A 131 22.99 -14.30 3.47
N LEU A 132 24.19 -14.87 3.56
CA LEU A 132 24.57 -16.06 2.83
C LEU A 132 24.14 -17.32 3.60
N PRO A 133 23.77 -18.40 2.89
CA PRO A 133 23.48 -19.67 3.53
C PRO A 133 24.62 -20.22 4.38
N THR A 134 24.27 -20.81 5.53
CA THR A 134 25.20 -21.61 6.34
C THR A 134 24.71 -23.06 6.35
N GLY A 135 25.23 -23.90 5.46
CA GLY A 135 24.77 -25.29 5.29
C GLY A 135 23.74 -25.47 4.16
N PRO A 136 22.59 -26.16 4.36
CA PRO A 136 21.66 -26.56 3.30
C PRO A 136 20.84 -25.37 2.75
N ALA A 137 21.52 -24.38 2.17
CA ALA A 137 20.96 -23.22 1.48
C ALA A 137 20.11 -22.26 2.36
N THR A 138 20.24 -22.28 3.70
CA THR A 138 19.49 -21.38 4.60
C THR A 138 20.44 -20.64 5.56
N PRO A 139 20.30 -19.31 5.75
CA PRO A 139 21.01 -18.58 6.81
C PRO A 139 20.69 -19.12 8.21
N ALA A 140 21.61 -19.01 9.17
CA ALA A 140 21.47 -19.68 10.46
C ALA A 140 20.27 -19.15 11.28
N VAL A 141 20.03 -17.84 11.28
CA VAL A 141 18.87 -17.23 11.94
C VAL A 141 17.54 -17.63 11.28
N GLN A 142 17.52 -17.78 9.95
CA GLN A 142 16.36 -18.27 9.22
C GLN A 142 16.07 -19.74 9.56
N PHE A 143 17.12 -20.54 9.75
CA PHE A 143 16.99 -21.92 10.21
C PHE A 143 16.39 -21.98 11.62
N GLN A 144 16.84 -21.14 12.56
CA GLN A 144 16.25 -21.03 13.90
C GLN A 144 14.76 -20.64 13.84
N PHE A 145 14.42 -19.63 13.02
CA PHE A 145 13.03 -19.25 12.76
C PHE A 145 12.20 -20.42 12.23
N ASN A 146 12.73 -21.19 11.27
CA ASN A 146 12.02 -22.32 10.67
C ASN A 146 11.72 -23.43 11.69
N GLN A 147 12.64 -23.69 12.63
CA GLN A 147 12.41 -24.65 13.72
C GLN A 147 11.27 -24.21 14.64
N MET A 148 11.15 -22.91 14.91
CA MET A 148 10.14 -22.35 15.81
C MET A 148 8.88 -21.87 15.07
N ARG A 149 8.82 -22.04 13.74
CA ARG A 149 7.78 -21.45 12.88
C ARG A 149 6.37 -21.78 13.34
N LYS A 150 6.11 -23.04 13.74
CA LYS A 150 4.79 -23.47 14.23
C LYS A 150 4.34 -22.69 15.46
N LEU A 151 5.27 -22.46 16.40
CA LEU A 151 5.01 -21.66 17.60
C LEU A 151 4.80 -20.19 17.24
N ILE A 152 5.68 -19.63 16.41
CA ILE A 152 5.61 -18.22 15.99
C ILE A 152 4.26 -17.92 15.32
N TYR A 153 3.82 -18.77 14.40
CA TYR A 153 2.55 -18.60 13.67
C TYR A 153 1.31 -18.83 14.55
N SER A 154 1.48 -19.33 15.79
CA SER A 154 0.39 -19.38 16.77
C SER A 154 0.12 -18.02 17.43
N PHE A 155 1.07 -17.07 17.38
CA PHE A 155 0.89 -15.73 17.93
C PHE A 155 0.02 -14.87 17.01
N TYR A 156 0.37 -14.81 15.72
CA TYR A 156 -0.31 -14.04 14.69
C TYR A 156 -0.19 -14.66 13.30
N PRO A 157 -1.11 -14.32 12.37
CA PRO A 157 -0.98 -14.70 10.97
C PRO A 157 0.12 -13.87 10.30
N TYR A 158 1.14 -14.56 9.81
CA TYR A 158 2.26 -13.98 9.06
C TYR A 158 2.32 -14.48 7.62
N LYS A 159 2.93 -13.66 6.75
CA LYS A 159 3.29 -14.01 5.38
C LYS A 159 4.82 -13.98 5.21
N PRO A 160 5.39 -14.78 4.29
CA PRO A 160 6.81 -14.69 3.97
C PRO A 160 7.16 -13.28 3.46
N PRO A 161 8.39 -12.79 3.72
CA PRO A 161 8.86 -11.53 3.16
C PRO A 161 8.99 -11.64 1.63
N GLN A 162 8.92 -10.51 0.93
CA GLN A 162 9.05 -10.45 -0.52
C GLN A 162 10.51 -10.54 -0.99
N THR A 163 11.45 -10.23 -0.10
CA THR A 163 12.88 -10.19 -0.36
C THR A 163 13.59 -11.24 0.48
N ASP A 164 14.75 -11.67 0.00
CA ASP A 164 15.65 -12.56 0.73
C ASP A 164 16.08 -11.92 2.06
N LEU A 165 16.60 -12.76 2.96
CA LEU A 165 17.08 -12.27 4.24
C LEU A 165 18.28 -11.34 4.05
N HIS A 166 18.14 -10.09 4.49
CA HIS A 166 19.16 -9.06 4.36
C HIS A 166 19.18 -8.13 5.58
N CYS A 167 20.25 -7.33 5.68
CA CYS A 167 20.47 -6.24 6.63
C CYS A 167 20.54 -4.90 5.89
N THR A 168 19.53 -4.05 5.95
CA THR A 168 19.66 -2.71 5.36
C THR A 168 20.59 -1.83 6.22
N LEU A 169 21.60 -1.22 5.59
CA LEU A 169 22.57 -0.34 6.25
C LEU A 169 22.35 1.14 5.92
N ASN A 170 21.97 1.45 4.68
CA ASN A 170 21.67 2.80 4.25
C ASN A 170 20.65 2.81 3.12
N VAL A 171 19.90 3.91 3.01
CA VAL A 171 19.00 4.22 1.90
C VAL A 171 19.17 5.69 1.56
N THR A 172 19.52 5.99 0.30
CA THR A 172 19.71 7.36 -0.20
C THR A 172 18.83 7.60 -1.42
N ASP A 173 18.44 8.86 -1.60
CA ASP A 173 17.74 9.34 -2.80
C ASP A 173 18.70 9.85 -3.89
N ASP A 174 20.01 9.88 -3.59
CA ASP A 174 21.08 10.41 -4.44
C ASP A 174 22.08 9.30 -4.79
N GLU A 175 22.27 9.03 -6.08
CA GLU A 175 23.15 7.97 -6.58
C GLU A 175 24.64 8.32 -6.38
N GLU A 176 25.00 9.60 -6.33
CA GLU A 176 26.40 10.08 -6.29
C GLU A 176 26.78 10.67 -4.93
N THR A 177 26.62 9.88 -3.86
CA THR A 177 27.06 10.29 -2.53
C THR A 177 28.50 9.83 -2.25
N PRO A 178 29.24 10.52 -1.35
CA PRO A 178 30.50 9.99 -0.81
C PRO A 178 30.35 8.58 -0.22
N TYR A 179 29.15 8.26 0.31
CA TYR A 179 28.82 6.93 0.80
C TYR A 179 28.79 5.90 -0.33
N THR A 180 28.25 6.23 -1.52
CA THR A 180 28.24 5.34 -2.69
C THR A 180 29.66 4.99 -3.11
N GLN A 181 30.52 6.00 -3.26
CA GLN A 181 31.90 5.80 -3.68
C GLN A 181 32.67 4.95 -2.67
N ASP A 182 32.56 5.29 -1.38
CA ASP A 182 33.22 4.54 -0.30
C ASP A 182 32.71 3.09 -0.23
N TRP A 183 31.40 2.87 -0.44
CA TRP A 183 30.82 1.52 -0.48
C TRP A 183 31.39 0.67 -1.62
N ASP A 184 31.44 1.22 -2.83
CA ASP A 184 31.95 0.51 -4.00
C ASP A 184 33.46 0.21 -3.85
N GLU A 185 34.23 1.14 -3.26
CA GLU A 185 35.68 1.04 -3.06
C GLU A 185 36.13 0.21 -1.85
N ASN A 186 35.35 0.15 -0.77
CA ASN A 186 35.78 -0.46 0.51
C ASN A 186 34.84 -1.52 1.09
N MET A 187 33.63 -1.71 0.54
CA MET A 187 32.65 -2.67 1.08
C MET A 187 32.32 -3.81 0.11
N MET A 188 32.09 -3.54 -1.19
CA MET A 188 31.52 -4.54 -2.11
C MET A 188 32.28 -5.85 -2.27
N HIS A 189 33.59 -5.85 -2.03
CA HIS A 189 34.49 -7.01 -2.16
C HIS A 189 34.72 -7.73 -0.82
N LEU A 190 34.09 -7.26 0.26
CA LEU A 190 34.17 -7.89 1.57
C LEU A 190 33.08 -8.96 1.75
N THR A 191 33.27 -9.80 2.77
CA THR A 191 32.24 -10.74 3.25
C THR A 191 32.01 -10.48 4.74
N PRO A 192 31.33 -9.38 5.09
CA PRO A 192 31.15 -9.00 6.48
C PRO A 192 30.27 -10.00 7.23
N THR A 193 30.48 -10.09 8.54
CA THR A 193 29.63 -10.90 9.42
C THR A 193 28.77 -10.02 10.32
N ILE A 194 27.54 -10.48 10.54
CA ILE A 194 26.58 -9.89 11.46
C ILE A 194 26.08 -10.93 12.44
N ARG A 195 25.64 -10.50 13.63
CA ARG A 195 25.19 -11.41 14.67
C ARG A 195 23.74 -11.24 15.04
N CYS A 196 23.05 -12.35 15.27
CA CYS A 196 21.66 -12.40 15.73
C CYS A 196 21.55 -13.31 16.97
N VAL A 197 20.89 -12.81 18.01
CA VAL A 197 20.74 -13.54 19.29
C VAL A 197 19.28 -13.72 19.74
N THR A 198 18.36 -13.01 19.08
CA THR A 198 16.95 -13.04 19.43
C THR A 198 16.08 -12.88 18.20
N ILE A 199 14.86 -13.42 18.27
CA ILE A 199 13.79 -13.17 17.32
C ILE A 199 12.65 -12.49 18.07
N ILE A 200 12.14 -11.38 17.52
CA ILE A 200 11.02 -10.62 18.06
C ILE A 200 9.80 -10.85 17.17
N CYS A 201 8.67 -11.17 17.79
CA CYS A 201 7.38 -11.37 17.14
C CYS A 201 6.39 -10.34 17.66
N GLY A 202 5.86 -9.51 16.76
CA GLY A 202 4.75 -8.60 17.02
C GLY A 202 3.63 -8.79 16.00
N THR A 203 2.60 -7.95 16.07
CA THR A 203 1.51 -7.94 15.08
C THR A 203 2.00 -7.57 13.68
N GLU A 204 3.03 -6.72 13.60
CA GLU A 204 3.59 -6.20 12.36
C GLU A 204 4.45 -7.21 11.62
N GLY A 205 4.96 -8.22 12.32
CA GLY A 205 5.71 -9.33 11.76
C GLY A 205 6.74 -9.91 12.72
N VAL A 206 7.76 -10.52 12.13
CA VAL A 206 8.82 -11.25 12.83
C VAL A 206 10.15 -10.75 12.31
N ALA A 207 11.02 -10.32 13.22
CA ALA A 207 12.29 -9.69 12.89
C ALA A 207 13.38 -10.12 13.88
N ALA A 208 14.63 -10.19 13.42
CA ALA A 208 15.80 -10.46 14.24
C ALA A 208 16.62 -9.18 14.43
N PRO A 209 16.75 -8.63 15.65
CA PRO A 209 17.65 -7.52 15.89
C PRO A 209 19.10 -7.90 15.58
N VAL A 210 19.79 -7.03 14.85
CA VAL A 210 21.18 -7.26 14.42
C VAL A 210 22.16 -6.59 15.35
N ILE A 211 23.19 -7.33 15.70
CA ILE A 211 24.37 -6.81 16.36
C ILE A 211 25.44 -6.63 15.27
N LEU A 212 25.68 -5.37 14.90
CA LEU A 212 26.71 -5.00 13.94
C LEU A 212 28.09 -5.05 14.59
N SER A 213 29.06 -5.62 13.87
CA SER A 213 30.48 -5.55 14.19
C SER A 213 31.00 -4.11 14.13
N ASN A 214 32.09 -3.80 14.84
CA ASN A 214 32.57 -2.42 14.98
C ASN A 214 32.92 -1.75 13.65
N ASN A 215 33.40 -2.53 12.67
CA ASN A 215 33.68 -2.08 11.31
C ASN A 215 32.42 -1.80 10.49
N LEU A 216 31.26 -2.37 10.85
CA LEU A 216 29.98 -2.15 10.17
C LEU A 216 29.18 -0.96 10.72
N LYS A 217 29.42 -0.56 11.97
CA LYS A 217 28.71 0.55 12.62
C LYS A 217 28.76 1.87 11.84
N PRO A 218 29.89 2.31 11.24
CA PRO A 218 29.94 3.55 10.45
C PRO A 218 29.07 3.51 9.19
N TRP A 219 28.81 2.32 8.65
CA TRP A 219 27.98 2.12 7.47
C TRP A 219 26.48 2.17 7.77
N TYR A 220 26.10 2.00 9.03
CA TYR A 220 24.69 2.06 9.43
C TYR A 220 24.23 3.51 9.58
N GLN A 221 23.64 4.06 8.52
CA GLN A 221 23.15 5.44 8.46
C GLN A 221 21.63 5.55 8.49
N LEU A 222 20.93 4.43 8.67
CA LEU A 222 19.49 4.45 8.82
C LEU A 222 19.07 5.16 10.11
N GLY A 223 17.95 5.89 10.01
CA GLY A 223 17.31 6.49 11.18
C GLY A 223 16.97 5.43 12.25
N PRO A 224 16.77 5.84 13.51
CA PRO A 224 16.59 4.95 14.66
C PRO A 224 15.32 4.07 14.60
N ASP A 225 14.51 4.19 13.55
CA ASP A 225 13.25 3.47 13.32
C ASP A 225 13.38 2.37 12.24
N SER A 226 14.60 2.02 11.81
CA SER A 226 14.83 0.97 10.80
C SER A 226 15.27 -0.35 11.45
N ALA A 227 14.55 -1.44 11.15
CA ALA A 227 14.93 -2.79 11.60
C ALA A 227 15.72 -3.43 10.49
N PRO A 228 16.87 -4.04 10.79
CA PRO A 228 17.69 -4.54 9.72
C PRO A 228 17.22 -5.89 9.20
N HIS A 229 16.44 -6.73 9.92
CA HIS A 229 16.05 -8.07 9.42
C HIS A 229 14.55 -8.34 9.44
N SER A 230 14.02 -8.76 8.30
CA SER A 230 12.63 -9.21 8.14
C SER A 230 12.59 -10.74 7.94
N LEU A 231 12.06 -11.48 8.91
CA LEU A 231 11.86 -12.95 8.80
C LEU A 231 10.45 -13.30 8.32
N ALA A 232 9.46 -12.50 8.73
CA ALA A 232 8.09 -12.59 8.27
C ALA A 232 7.37 -11.25 8.46
N VAL A 233 6.30 -11.01 7.70
CA VAL A 233 5.51 -9.78 7.78
C VAL A 233 4.10 -10.11 8.24
N GLY A 234 3.52 -9.30 9.11
CA GLY A 234 2.13 -9.42 9.56
C GLY A 234 1.13 -9.14 8.43
N ASN A 235 -0.08 -9.67 8.56
CA ASN A 235 -1.14 -9.36 7.61
C ASN A 235 -1.53 -7.86 7.71
N GLY A 236 -1.70 -7.18 6.57
CA GLY A 236 -1.94 -5.73 6.55
C GLY A 236 -0.70 -4.87 6.84
N HIS A 237 0.47 -5.48 7.08
CA HIS A 237 1.73 -4.78 7.32
C HIS A 237 2.72 -5.00 6.16
N GLU A 238 3.74 -4.14 6.15
CA GLU A 238 4.87 -4.15 5.22
C GLU A 238 6.19 -4.23 5.99
N ALA A 239 7.27 -4.71 5.35
CA ALA A 239 8.59 -4.90 5.96
C ALA A 239 9.12 -3.62 6.65
N ARG A 240 8.84 -2.43 6.09
CA ARG A 240 9.21 -1.13 6.69
C ARG A 240 8.61 -0.89 8.09
N SER A 241 7.53 -1.59 8.45
CA SER A 241 6.88 -1.45 9.77
C SER A 241 7.66 -2.16 10.88
N LEU A 242 8.53 -3.13 10.51
CA LEU A 242 9.27 -3.94 11.47
C LEU A 242 10.32 -3.13 12.23
N GLY A 243 10.81 -2.04 11.64
CA GLY A 243 11.75 -1.14 12.29
C GLY A 243 11.23 -0.48 13.54
N GLN A 244 10.06 0.13 13.43
CA GLN A 244 9.36 0.69 14.57
C GLN A 244 9.01 -0.39 15.59
N MET A 245 8.57 -1.57 15.15
CA MET A 245 8.29 -2.71 16.03
C MET A 245 9.53 -3.11 16.86
N ILE A 246 10.70 -3.28 16.24
CA ILE A 246 11.94 -3.62 16.94
C ILE A 246 12.37 -2.53 17.92
N LYS A 247 12.24 -1.25 17.52
CA LYS A 247 12.54 -0.12 18.41
C LYS A 247 11.62 -0.04 19.62
N ARG A 248 10.33 -0.38 19.44
CA ARG A 248 9.39 -0.49 20.57
C ARG A 248 9.81 -1.64 21.46
N ALA A 249 10.10 -2.81 20.87
CA ALA A 249 10.54 -4.00 21.59
C ALA A 249 11.81 -3.80 22.43
N SER A 250 12.77 -2.97 22.00
CA SER A 250 14.00 -2.69 22.76
C SER A 250 13.76 -1.94 24.07
N LYS A 251 12.60 -1.29 24.23
CA LYS A 251 12.21 -0.55 25.44
C LYS A 251 11.30 -1.35 26.37
N LEU A 252 10.88 -2.55 25.97
CA LEU A 252 9.93 -3.36 26.73
C LEU A 252 10.64 -4.19 27.82
N THR A 253 9.89 -4.46 28.89
CA THR A 253 10.25 -5.45 29.90
C THR A 253 9.65 -6.80 29.55
N TRP A 254 10.45 -7.86 29.73
CA TRP A 254 10.13 -9.20 29.27
C TRP A 254 10.00 -10.16 30.45
N GLU A 255 8.93 -10.93 30.46
CA GLU A 255 8.68 -11.99 31.45
C GLU A 255 8.84 -13.37 30.82
N THR A 256 9.44 -14.28 31.57
CA THR A 256 9.59 -15.68 31.16
C THR A 256 8.23 -16.37 31.12
N THR A 257 7.99 -17.11 30.04
CA THR A 257 6.79 -17.96 29.92
C THR A 257 7.08 -19.39 30.37
N THR A 258 6.05 -20.24 30.37
CA THR A 258 6.20 -21.69 30.59
C THR A 258 7.01 -22.39 29.50
N THR A 259 7.16 -21.77 28.33
CA THR A 259 7.94 -22.31 27.21
C THR A 259 9.39 -21.83 27.33
N PRO A 260 10.38 -22.73 27.41
CA PRO A 260 11.80 -22.34 27.51
C PRO A 260 12.24 -21.45 26.34
N GLY A 261 12.99 -20.39 26.66
CA GLY A 261 13.48 -19.44 25.66
C GLY A 261 12.43 -18.49 25.08
N LEU A 262 11.15 -18.63 25.47
CA LEU A 262 10.08 -17.71 25.08
C LEU A 262 9.78 -16.73 26.21
N LEU A 263 9.88 -15.44 25.90
CA LEU A 263 9.49 -14.35 26.76
C LEU A 263 8.32 -13.58 26.16
N LYS A 264 7.47 -13.04 27.02
CA LYS A 264 6.34 -12.19 26.64
C LYS A 264 6.56 -10.78 27.19
N ALA A 265 6.25 -9.76 26.40
CA ALA A 265 6.26 -8.40 26.89
C ALA A 265 5.15 -8.18 27.92
N THR A 266 5.46 -7.39 28.96
CA THR A 266 4.53 -7.10 30.06
C THR A 266 3.40 -6.17 29.64
N THR A 267 3.71 -5.18 28.81
CA THR A 267 2.80 -4.09 28.45
C THR A 267 2.23 -4.22 27.04
N GLU A 268 2.81 -5.08 26.20
CA GLU A 268 2.43 -5.23 24.81
C GLU A 268 2.22 -6.69 24.43
N LYS A 269 1.46 -6.91 23.36
CA LYS A 269 1.31 -8.24 22.76
C LYS A 269 2.49 -8.51 21.83
N MET A 270 3.67 -8.65 22.42
CA MET A 270 4.90 -9.02 21.73
C MET A 270 5.58 -10.19 22.44
N TRP A 271 6.32 -10.97 21.65
CA TRP A 271 7.08 -12.12 22.12
C TRP A 271 8.53 -12.00 21.69
N ARG A 272 9.43 -12.47 22.55
CA ARG A 272 10.87 -12.55 22.29
C ARG A 272 11.31 -13.98 22.46
N LEU A 273 11.93 -14.53 21.43
CA LEU A 273 12.54 -15.85 21.43
C LEU A 273 14.04 -15.67 21.55
N THR A 274 14.62 -16.23 22.59
CA THR A 274 16.08 -16.33 22.71
C THR A 274 16.58 -17.42 21.78
N THR A 275 17.46 -17.08 20.85
CA THR A 275 18.06 -18.03 19.92
C THR A 275 19.51 -18.30 20.32
N VAL A 276 20.09 -19.34 19.72
CA VAL A 276 21.55 -19.49 19.72
C VAL A 276 22.15 -18.23 19.06
N ASP A 277 23.30 -17.81 19.55
CA ASP A 277 24.09 -16.72 18.96
C ASP A 277 24.55 -17.15 17.56
N THR A 278 23.91 -16.61 16.53
CA THR A 278 24.26 -16.90 15.14
C THR A 278 25.16 -15.82 14.58
N GLU A 279 26.15 -16.25 13.82
CA GLU A 279 27.00 -15.36 13.02
C GLU A 279 26.71 -15.64 11.55
N GLU A 280 26.16 -14.64 10.86
CA GLU A 280 25.77 -14.73 9.45
C GLU A 280 26.86 -14.09 8.60
N GLN A 281 27.45 -14.85 7.68
CA GLN A 281 28.24 -14.27 6.60
C GLN A 281 27.32 -13.58 5.61
N CYS A 282 27.69 -12.39 5.15
CA CYS A 282 26.86 -11.61 4.25
C CYS A 282 27.61 -11.20 2.99
N GLN A 283 26.84 -11.02 1.92
CA GLN A 283 27.27 -10.40 0.69
C GLN A 283 26.72 -8.96 0.63
N PRO A 284 27.59 -7.94 0.57
CA PRO A 284 27.16 -6.57 0.35
C PRO A 284 26.57 -6.42 -1.04
N GLU A 285 25.43 -5.76 -1.14
CA GLU A 285 24.76 -5.47 -2.41
C GLU A 285 24.22 -4.05 -2.41
N ARG A 286 24.26 -3.45 -3.61
CA ARG A 286 23.68 -2.15 -3.91
C ARG A 286 22.54 -2.35 -4.90
N ILE A 287 21.37 -1.85 -4.55
CA ILE A 287 20.15 -2.03 -5.35
C ILE A 287 19.49 -0.68 -5.59
N THR A 288 19.29 -0.39 -6.87
CA THR A 288 18.49 0.73 -7.34
C THR A 288 17.03 0.32 -7.41
N LEU A 289 16.18 0.89 -6.56
CA LEU A 289 14.74 0.67 -6.61
C LEU A 289 13.99 1.94 -7.05
N PRO A 290 12.94 1.83 -7.88
CA PRO A 290 12.11 2.98 -8.21
C PRO A 290 11.37 3.48 -6.96
N ARG A 291 11.52 4.77 -6.63
CA ARG A 291 10.74 5.39 -5.55
C ARG A 291 9.32 5.64 -6.04
N HIS A 292 8.38 4.84 -5.57
CA HIS A 292 6.98 5.21 -5.70
C HIS A 292 6.65 6.31 -4.69
N HIS A 293 6.73 7.58 -5.13
CA HIS A 293 6.03 8.65 -4.43
C HIS A 293 4.52 8.39 -4.54
N GLY A 294 3.94 7.96 -3.43
CA GLY A 294 2.57 7.51 -3.36
C GLY A 294 2.51 6.34 -2.39
N LYS A 295 2.65 6.65 -1.10
CA LYS A 295 2.50 5.71 0.01
C LYS A 295 1.16 4.96 -0.13
N PRO A 296 1.13 3.67 -0.46
CA PRO A 296 -0.02 2.88 -0.10
C PRO A 296 0.01 2.80 1.43
N TYR A 297 -1.09 3.16 2.10
CA TYR A 297 -1.32 2.91 3.53
C TYR A 297 -0.42 3.61 4.57
N SER A 298 0.23 4.73 4.27
CA SER A 298 0.81 5.56 5.33
C SER A 298 0.31 6.98 5.23
N ASP A 299 -0.73 7.24 6.00
CA ASP A 299 -1.15 8.60 6.32
C ASP A 299 0.02 9.38 6.94
N HIS A 300 0.04 10.68 6.69
CA HIS A 300 1.00 11.57 7.33
C HIS A 300 0.77 11.57 8.86
N PRO A 301 1.79 11.74 9.72
CA PRO A 301 1.60 11.77 11.18
C PRO A 301 0.61 12.83 11.68
N SER A 302 0.37 13.88 10.87
CA SER A 302 -0.63 14.91 11.14
C SER A 302 -2.02 14.57 10.61
N SER A 303 -2.17 13.52 9.80
CA SER A 303 -3.45 13.11 9.23
C SER A 303 -4.51 12.86 10.30
N PRO A 304 -4.25 12.18 11.45
CA PRO A 304 -5.26 12.01 12.48
C PRO A 304 -5.82 13.35 13.00
N ALA A 305 -4.94 14.32 13.28
CA ALA A 305 -5.34 15.65 13.74
C ALA A 305 -6.13 16.42 12.66
N VAL A 306 -5.75 16.29 11.40
CA VAL A 306 -6.45 16.90 10.27
C VAL A 306 -7.82 16.24 10.06
N LEU A 307 -7.92 14.92 10.09
CA LEU A 307 -9.17 14.17 9.97
C LEU A 307 -10.12 14.43 11.15
N GLU A 308 -9.58 14.66 12.35
CA GLU A 308 -10.36 15.06 13.53
C GLU A 308 -10.85 16.51 13.46
N SER A 309 -10.10 17.41 12.80
CA SER A 309 -10.52 18.79 12.55
C SER A 309 -11.58 18.94 11.47
N ILE A 310 -11.79 17.89 10.69
CA ILE A 310 -12.80 17.83 9.64
C ILE A 310 -14.17 17.52 10.27
N ASP A 311 -15.19 18.30 9.91
CA ASP A 311 -16.54 18.19 10.46
C ASP A 311 -17.09 16.75 10.36
N LYS A 312 -17.56 16.21 11.49
CA LYS A 312 -18.10 14.84 11.54
C LYS A 312 -19.32 14.63 10.65
N SER A 313 -19.99 15.71 10.27
CA SER A 313 -21.09 15.71 9.32
C SER A 313 -20.64 15.33 7.90
N ILE A 314 -19.34 15.39 7.56
CA ILE A 314 -18.81 15.05 6.23
C ILE A 314 -18.28 13.61 6.10
N TRP A 315 -18.10 12.90 7.20
CA TRP A 315 -17.81 11.45 7.21
C TRP A 315 -19.05 10.62 6.86
N THR A 316 -18.85 9.49 6.18
CA THR A 316 -19.89 8.47 5.96
C THR A 316 -19.84 7.48 7.11
N HIS A 317 -20.96 7.31 7.81
CA HIS A 317 -21.10 6.41 8.96
C HIS A 317 -21.68 5.05 8.54
N THR A 318 -22.27 4.96 7.35
CA THR A 318 -22.78 3.69 6.80
C THR A 318 -22.45 3.51 5.31
N PRO A 319 -22.45 2.26 4.79
CA PRO A 319 -22.26 1.97 3.37
C PRO A 319 -23.34 2.56 2.44
N PHE A 320 -24.40 3.14 3.00
CA PHE A 320 -25.57 3.64 2.27
C PHE A 320 -25.77 5.15 2.39
N ASP A 321 -24.83 5.87 2.99
CA ASP A 321 -24.94 7.32 3.21
C ASP A 321 -24.93 8.09 1.87
N LYS A 322 -26.12 8.41 1.36
CA LYS A 322 -26.32 9.39 0.29
C LYS A 322 -26.48 10.76 0.93
N LYS A 323 -25.45 11.61 0.90
CA LYS A 323 -25.62 13.03 1.26
C LYS A 323 -26.37 13.74 0.14
N ALA A 324 -27.69 13.80 0.28
CA ALA A 324 -28.50 14.80 -0.39
C ALA A 324 -28.21 16.15 0.26
N TRP A 325 -27.46 17.01 -0.44
CA TRP A 325 -27.22 18.38 -0.01
C TRP A 325 -28.49 19.21 -0.22
N HIS A 326 -29.33 19.32 0.81
CA HIS A 326 -30.28 20.43 0.90
C HIS A 326 -29.62 21.59 1.63
N THR A 327 -29.06 22.52 0.87
CA THR A 327 -28.64 23.83 1.40
C THR A 327 -29.83 24.79 1.27
N PRO A 328 -30.38 25.36 2.36
CA PRO A 328 -31.36 26.44 2.23
C PRO A 328 -30.69 27.67 1.62
N ALA A 329 -31.41 28.38 0.74
CA ALA A 329 -30.94 29.62 0.16
C ALA A 329 -30.59 30.64 1.25
N ARG A 330 -29.34 31.11 1.25
CA ARG A 330 -28.87 32.18 2.13
C ARG A 330 -29.57 33.47 1.70
N LYS A 331 -30.43 34.03 2.54
CA LYS A 331 -31.01 35.37 2.31
C LYS A 331 -29.86 36.39 2.29
N GLU A 332 -29.67 37.04 1.15
CA GLU A 332 -28.84 38.24 1.03
C GLU A 332 -29.40 39.32 1.96
N GLN A 333 -28.60 39.74 2.95
CA GLN A 333 -28.80 41.03 3.59
C GLN A 333 -28.12 42.09 2.71
N LEU A 334 -28.92 42.68 1.81
CA LEU A 334 -28.65 43.99 1.24
C LEU A 334 -28.48 45.00 2.39
N ARG A 335 -27.24 45.40 2.67
CA ARG A 335 -26.96 46.61 3.43
C ARG A 335 -27.20 47.81 2.51
N ASN A 336 -28.38 48.40 2.64
CA ASN A 336 -28.55 49.82 2.34
C ASN A 336 -27.79 50.62 3.40
N SER A 337 -26.86 51.46 2.97
CA SER A 337 -26.49 52.66 3.72
C SER A 337 -26.43 53.82 2.74
N SER A 338 -27.39 54.73 2.96
CA SER A 338 -27.47 56.09 2.46
C SER A 338 -26.22 56.90 2.77
#